data_AF-A0A5M3MU47-F1
#
_entry.id   AF-A0A5M3MU47-F1
#
_cell.length_a   1.000
_cell.length_b   1.000
_cell.length_c   1.000
_cell.angle_alpha   90.00
_cell.angle_beta   90.00
_cell.angle_gamma   90.00
#
_symmetry.space_group_name_H-M   'P 1'
#
loop_
_entity.id
_entity.type
_entity.pdbx_description
1 polymer ?
#
loop_
_entity_poly.entity_id
_entity_poly.type
_entity_poly.pdbx_seq_one_letter_code
_entity_poly.pdbx_strand_id
1 'polypeptide(L)'
;KRGNSLMIDGLHIAQRPRWHKNTNTIIGLCREHTKGLDLGMNNMDAVLEIARAVQDDPQTCHYGREATIAVIGPFQRDNYHPFPVLVSPTCKAEKSDEFSAIISMIIAQWDEFGKPFNGPLWCVCTDGDTTFRGALHRVLMDRTVAVGDELYNKLAPLLGLDLHTGVAYIVIGPDPKHIFKR
;
A
#
# COMPACT_ATOMS: atom_id res chain seq x y z
N LYS A 1 2.05 -14.87 20.52
CA LYS A 1 1.25 -14.81 19.27
C LYS A 1 2.16 -14.33 18.15
N ARG A 2 2.09 -14.90 16.94
CA ARG A 2 2.79 -14.37 15.77
C ARG A 2 1.98 -13.19 15.23
N GLY A 3 2.62 -12.06 15.00
CA GLY A 3 2.01 -10.87 14.44
C GLY A 3 2.86 -10.33 13.31
N ASN A 4 2.28 -9.47 12.48
CA ASN A 4 2.95 -8.94 11.30
C ASN A 4 2.72 -7.43 11.18
N SER A 5 3.63 -6.76 10.48
CA SER A 5 3.53 -5.37 10.07
C SER A 5 3.40 -5.30 8.55
N LEU A 6 2.44 -4.51 8.06
CA LEU A 6 2.40 -4.11 6.66
C LEU A 6 3.23 -2.83 6.50
N MET A 7 4.35 -2.90 5.80
CA MET A 7 5.27 -1.78 5.56
C MET A 7 5.13 -1.31 4.12
N ILE A 8 4.96 -0.01 3.93
CA ILE A 8 4.68 0.60 2.64
C ILE A 8 5.63 1.78 2.42
N ASP A 9 6.27 1.85 1.26
CA ASP A 9 7.15 2.97 0.90
C ASP A 9 7.09 3.26 -0.62
N GLY A 10 7.54 4.45 -1.01
CA GLY A 10 7.74 4.87 -2.39
C GLY A 10 9.21 4.79 -2.79
N LEU A 11 9.51 4.07 -3.88
CA LEU A 11 10.86 4.00 -4.44
C LEU A 11 10.93 4.70 -5.79
N HIS A 12 11.90 5.60 -5.99
CA HIS A 12 12.16 6.16 -7.31
C HIS A 12 12.54 5.09 -8.33
N ILE A 13 11.90 5.15 -9.50
CA ILE A 13 12.13 4.23 -10.61
C ILE A 13 12.46 4.99 -11.89
N ALA A 14 13.04 4.29 -12.86
CA ALA A 14 13.25 4.85 -14.18
C ALA A 14 11.90 5.05 -14.89
N GLN A 15 11.63 6.29 -15.33
CA GLN A 15 10.43 6.67 -16.07
C GLN A 15 10.48 6.17 -17.50
N ARG A 16 10.24 4.88 -17.69
CA ARG A 16 10.26 4.24 -19.01
C ARG A 16 9.39 2.99 -19.03
N PRO A 17 8.59 2.78 -20.10
CA PRO A 17 7.89 1.54 -20.26
C PRO A 17 8.89 0.43 -20.61
N ARG A 18 8.54 -0.80 -20.23
CA ARG A 18 9.30 -2.00 -20.55
C ARG A 18 8.34 -3.13 -20.88
N TRP A 19 8.70 -3.94 -21.86
CA TRP A 19 8.02 -5.21 -22.07
C TRP A 19 8.53 -6.23 -21.07
N HIS A 20 7.64 -6.76 -20.25
CA HIS A 20 7.90 -7.87 -19.37
C HIS A 20 7.51 -9.18 -20.07
N LYS A 21 8.51 -9.88 -20.60
CA LYS A 21 8.34 -11.08 -21.43
C LYS A 21 7.54 -12.19 -20.74
N ASN A 22 7.77 -12.40 -19.44
CA ASN A 22 7.17 -13.52 -18.71
C ASN A 22 5.64 -13.41 -18.59
N THR A 23 5.11 -12.19 -18.50
CA THR A 23 3.67 -11.93 -18.44
C THR A 23 3.10 -11.45 -19.77
N ASN A 24 3.96 -11.26 -20.77
CA ASN A 24 3.65 -10.60 -22.03
C ASN A 24 2.95 -9.24 -21.88
N THR A 25 3.35 -8.43 -20.90
CA THR A 25 2.73 -7.13 -20.63
C THR A 25 3.72 -5.97 -20.66
N ILE A 26 3.23 -4.77 -20.97
CA ILE A 26 3.94 -3.51 -20.79
C ILE A 26 3.83 -3.10 -19.31
N ILE A 27 4.98 -2.84 -18.69
CA ILE A 27 5.11 -2.36 -17.32
C ILE A 27 5.81 -1.00 -17.29
N GLY A 28 5.77 -0.31 -16.15
CA GLY A 28 6.42 1.00 -15.94
C GLY A 28 5.52 2.21 -16.22
N LEU A 29 4.24 1.98 -16.50
CA LEU A 29 3.18 3.00 -16.54
C LEU A 29 2.56 3.17 -15.15
N CYS A 30 2.04 4.35 -14.84
CA CYS A 30 1.42 4.62 -13.55
C CYS A 30 0.08 3.87 -13.39
N ARG A 31 -0.17 3.30 -12.20
CA ARG A 31 -1.41 2.54 -11.94
C ARG A 31 -2.66 3.38 -12.15
N GLU A 32 -2.58 4.67 -11.84
CA GLU A 32 -3.71 5.59 -11.79
C GLU A 32 -4.34 5.82 -13.16
N HIS A 33 -3.55 5.68 -14.24
CA HIS A 33 -3.98 6.04 -15.59
C HIS A 33 -3.83 4.90 -16.62
N THR A 34 -3.73 3.65 -16.15
CA THR A 34 -3.67 2.48 -17.03
C THR A 34 -5.02 1.83 -17.27
N LYS A 35 -6.05 2.27 -16.54
CA LYS A 35 -7.40 1.72 -16.68
C LYS A 35 -7.94 1.97 -18.09
N GLY A 36 -8.32 0.90 -18.78
CA GLY A 36 -8.85 0.94 -20.14
C GLY A 36 -7.82 0.72 -21.24
N LEU A 37 -6.52 0.68 -20.92
CA LEU A 37 -5.47 0.34 -21.88
C LEU A 37 -5.23 -1.17 -21.90
N ASP A 38 -5.09 -1.75 -23.10
CA ASP A 38 -4.60 -3.12 -23.26
C ASP A 38 -3.07 -3.14 -23.12
N LEU A 39 -2.60 -3.48 -21.92
CA LEU A 39 -1.17 -3.59 -21.63
C LEU A 39 -0.51 -4.83 -22.23
N GLY A 40 -1.27 -5.71 -22.90
CA GLY A 40 -0.74 -6.91 -23.54
C GLY A 40 0.09 -6.59 -24.78
N MET A 41 1.26 -7.23 -24.89
CA MET A 41 2.09 -7.19 -26.10
C MET A 41 1.59 -8.22 -27.13
N ASN A 42 0.30 -8.14 -27.47
CA ASN A 42 -0.37 -9.10 -28.34
C ASN A 42 -0.67 -8.52 -29.73
N ASN A 43 -0.86 -7.21 -29.84
CA ASN A 43 -1.24 -6.54 -31.07
C ASN A 43 -0.55 -5.16 -31.16
N MET A 44 -0.25 -4.70 -32.38
CA MET A 44 0.47 -3.43 -32.57
C MET A 44 -0.41 -2.21 -32.23
N ASP A 45 -1.72 -2.30 -32.48
CA ASP A 45 -2.63 -1.16 -32.28
C ASP A 45 -2.73 -0.76 -30.79
N ALA A 46 -2.79 -1.73 -29.88
CA ALA A 46 -2.75 -1.53 -28.43
C ALA A 46 -1.42 -0.91 -27.97
N VAL A 47 -0.30 -1.35 -28.56
CA VAL A 47 1.02 -0.76 -28.27
C VAL A 47 1.07 0.70 -28.74
N LEU A 48 0.51 1.00 -29.92
CA LEU A 48 0.41 2.37 -30.43
C LEU A 48 -0.56 3.22 -29.61
N GLU A 49 -1.65 2.65 -29.11
CA GLU A 49 -2.59 3.31 -28.20
C GLU A 49 -1.90 3.72 -26.90
N ILE A 50 -1.11 2.82 -26.30
CA ILE A 50 -0.30 3.14 -25.13
C ILE A 50 0.73 4.24 -25.44
N ALA A 51 1.40 4.16 -26.60
CA ALA A 51 2.37 5.16 -27.01
C ALA A 51 1.71 6.55 -27.13
N ARG A 52 0.54 6.64 -27.77
CA ARG A 52 -0.26 7.87 -27.84
C ARG A 52 -0.68 8.35 -26.47
N ALA A 53 -1.19 7.46 -25.61
CA ALA A 53 -1.63 7.81 -24.27
C ALA A 53 -0.54 8.49 -23.42
N VAL A 54 0.73 8.12 -23.62
CA VAL A 54 1.88 8.69 -22.89
C VAL A 54 2.62 9.81 -23.65
N GLN A 55 2.40 10.00 -24.95
CA GLN A 55 3.13 10.98 -25.77
C GLN A 55 2.29 12.14 -26.27
N ASP A 56 1.00 11.92 -26.53
CA ASP A 56 0.10 12.95 -27.03
C ASP A 56 -0.16 14.02 -25.96
N ASP A 57 -0.57 15.21 -26.40
CA ASP A 57 -0.97 16.32 -25.54
C ASP A 57 -2.47 16.60 -25.75
N PRO A 58 -3.33 16.43 -24.73
CA PRO A 58 -3.01 16.07 -23.35
C PRO A 58 -2.69 14.57 -23.16
N GLN A 59 -1.75 14.29 -22.27
CA GLN A 59 -1.44 12.92 -21.85
C GLN A 59 -2.64 12.31 -21.10
N THR A 60 -3.03 11.10 -21.50
CA THR A 60 -4.08 10.32 -20.82
C THR A 60 -3.51 9.22 -19.94
N CYS A 61 -2.21 8.91 -20.07
CA CYS A 61 -1.44 8.01 -19.23
C CYS A 61 -0.04 8.60 -18.95
N HIS A 62 0.57 8.20 -17.85
CA HIS A 62 1.89 8.69 -17.45
C HIS A 62 2.86 7.53 -17.19
N TYR A 63 4.15 7.82 -17.32
CA TYR A 63 5.18 6.93 -16.79
C TYR A 63 5.12 6.89 -15.26
N GLY A 64 5.41 5.73 -14.68
CA GLY A 64 5.65 5.62 -13.25
C GLY A 64 6.92 6.39 -12.88
N ARG A 65 6.78 7.34 -11.96
CA ARG A 65 7.89 8.13 -11.38
C ARG A 65 8.48 7.44 -10.15
N GLU A 66 7.60 6.79 -9.40
CA GLU A 66 7.95 5.95 -8.27
C GLU A 66 7.19 4.63 -8.36
N ALA A 67 7.64 3.63 -7.61
CA ALA A 67 6.90 2.43 -7.32
C ALA A 67 6.52 2.42 -5.84
N THR A 68 5.22 2.30 -5.57
CA THR A 68 4.74 1.95 -4.24
C THR A 68 5.05 0.48 -4.01
N ILE A 69 5.81 0.20 -2.96
CA ILE A 69 6.16 -1.14 -2.52
C ILE A 69 5.42 -1.40 -1.21
N ALA A 70 4.67 -2.49 -1.13
CA ALA A 70 4.06 -2.95 0.10
C ALA A 70 4.60 -4.34 0.46
N VAL A 71 4.98 -4.51 1.71
CA VAL A 71 5.68 -5.69 2.20
C VAL A 71 5.14 -6.05 3.57
N ILE A 72 4.94 -7.35 3.84
CA ILE A 72 4.51 -7.83 5.14
C ILE A 72 5.70 -8.46 5.85
N GLY A 73 6.04 -7.94 7.04
CA GLY A 73 7.16 -8.40 7.86
C GLY A 73 6.66 -9.01 9.17
N PRO A 74 7.07 -10.23 9.54
CA PRO A 74 6.67 -10.84 10.80
C PRO A 74 7.46 -10.28 12.00
N PHE A 75 6.77 -10.08 13.13
CA PHE A 75 7.38 -9.82 14.43
C PHE A 75 7.89 -11.13 15.04
N GLN A 76 8.99 -11.65 14.48
CA GLN A 76 9.58 -12.92 14.90
C GLN A 76 11.10 -12.82 14.96
N ARG A 77 11.71 -13.63 15.84
CA ARG A 77 13.17 -13.70 15.98
C ARG A 77 13.82 -14.40 14.78
N ASP A 78 13.20 -15.48 14.33
CA ASP A 78 13.70 -16.34 13.26
C ASP A 78 12.71 -16.33 12.08
N ASN A 79 13.20 -16.59 10.87
CA ASN A 79 12.42 -16.56 9.63
C ASN A 79 11.68 -15.22 9.41
N TYR A 80 12.32 -14.10 9.75
CA TYR A 80 11.74 -12.76 9.67
C TYR A 80 11.73 -12.17 8.25
N HIS A 81 11.69 -13.04 7.23
CA HIS A 81 11.80 -12.60 5.85
C HIS A 81 10.59 -11.76 5.44
N PRO A 82 10.81 -10.57 4.86
CA PRO A 82 9.73 -9.75 4.34
C PRO A 82 9.05 -10.42 3.14
N PHE A 83 7.72 -10.36 3.08
CA PHE A 83 6.90 -10.86 1.98
C PHE A 83 6.40 -9.68 1.13
N PRO A 84 6.97 -9.42 -0.06
CA PRO A 84 6.44 -8.42 -0.96
C PRO A 84 5.02 -8.81 -1.40
N VAL A 85 4.06 -7.93 -1.19
CA VAL A 85 2.65 -8.14 -1.59
C VAL A 85 2.18 -7.17 -2.65
N LEU A 86 2.87 -6.04 -2.83
CA LEU A 86 2.59 -5.08 -3.89
C LEU A 86 3.88 -4.44 -4.41
N VAL A 87 3.98 -4.33 -5.72
CA VAL A 87 4.92 -3.44 -6.41
C VAL A 87 4.12 -2.76 -7.51
N SER A 88 3.82 -1.48 -7.34
CA SER A 88 2.96 -0.76 -8.27
C SER A 88 3.52 0.61 -8.61
N PRO A 89 3.83 0.90 -9.88
CA PRO A 89 4.24 2.23 -10.31
C PRO A 89 3.14 3.27 -10.08
N THR A 90 3.53 4.51 -9.81
CA THR A 90 2.68 5.68 -9.60
C THR A 90 3.30 6.92 -10.23
N CYS A 91 2.45 7.84 -10.71
CA CYS A 91 2.88 9.18 -11.15
C CYS A 91 2.72 10.24 -10.03
N LYS A 92 2.39 9.82 -8.80
CA LYS A 92 2.02 10.64 -7.63
C LYS A 92 0.74 11.45 -7.77
N ALA A 93 -0.12 11.11 -8.72
CA ALA A 93 -1.41 11.77 -8.85
C ALA A 93 -2.45 11.20 -7.88
N GLU A 94 -2.21 10.00 -7.35
CA GLU A 94 -3.10 9.32 -6.41
C GLU A 94 -3.35 10.13 -5.14
N LYS A 95 -4.62 10.16 -4.73
CA LYS A 95 -5.08 10.82 -3.52
C LYS A 95 -5.21 9.85 -2.36
N SER A 96 -5.28 10.38 -1.14
CA SER A 96 -5.37 9.56 0.08
C SER A 96 -6.57 8.62 0.11
N ASP A 97 -7.70 9.01 -0.46
CA ASP A 97 -8.90 8.18 -0.56
C ASP A 97 -8.71 7.02 -1.53
N GLU A 98 -8.11 7.26 -2.69
CA GLU A 98 -7.75 6.20 -3.64
C GLU A 98 -6.74 5.23 -3.02
N PHE A 99 -5.71 5.75 -2.37
CA PHE A 99 -4.71 4.91 -1.70
C PHE A 99 -5.29 4.12 -0.52
N SER A 100 -6.27 4.68 0.19
CA SER A 100 -6.97 3.96 1.28
C SER A 100 -7.66 2.69 0.81
N ALA A 101 -8.13 2.66 -0.45
CA ALA A 101 -8.72 1.47 -1.05
C ALA A 101 -7.67 0.38 -1.27
N ILE A 102 -6.45 0.74 -1.69
CA ILE A 102 -5.33 -0.20 -1.84
C ILE A 102 -4.95 -0.81 -0.48
N ILE A 103 -4.82 0.02 0.56
CA ILE A 103 -4.49 -0.47 1.92
C ILE A 103 -5.58 -1.40 2.44
N SER A 104 -6.85 -1.01 2.28
CA SER A 104 -7.99 -1.83 2.71
C SER A 104 -8.04 -3.17 1.97
N MET A 105 -7.76 -3.17 0.66
CA MET A 105 -7.66 -4.39 -0.14
C MET A 105 -6.55 -5.30 0.38
N ILE A 106 -5.34 -4.79 0.64
CA ILE A 106 -4.23 -5.60 1.17
C ILE A 106 -4.59 -6.19 2.54
N ILE A 107 -5.18 -5.41 3.44
CA ILE A 107 -5.61 -5.88 4.76
C ILE A 107 -6.64 -7.01 4.63
N ALA A 108 -7.65 -6.83 3.78
CA ALA A 108 -8.69 -7.84 3.55
C ALA A 108 -8.11 -9.13 2.97
N GLN A 109 -7.27 -9.03 1.93
CA GLN A 109 -6.62 -10.18 1.31
C GLN A 109 -5.67 -10.90 2.28
N TRP A 110 -4.96 -10.16 3.14
CA TRP A 110 -4.14 -10.77 4.19
C TRP A 110 -4.99 -11.48 5.25
N ASP A 111 -6.08 -10.88 5.72
CA ASP A 111 -6.95 -11.50 6.72
C ASP A 111 -7.56 -12.81 6.21
N GLU A 112 -7.94 -12.87 4.93
CA GLU A 112 -8.49 -14.06 4.29
C GLU A 112 -7.43 -15.13 4.00
N PHE A 113 -6.33 -14.77 3.34
CA PHE A 113 -5.37 -15.75 2.80
C PHE A 113 -4.07 -15.87 3.59
N GLY A 114 -3.56 -14.77 4.15
CA GLY A 114 -2.25 -14.73 4.81
C GLY A 114 -2.29 -15.11 6.29
N LYS A 115 -3.30 -14.60 7.01
CA LYS A 115 -3.45 -14.74 8.46
C LYS A 115 -3.56 -16.17 8.97
N PRO A 116 -4.27 -17.12 8.31
CA PRO A 116 -4.34 -18.50 8.78
C PRO A 116 -2.97 -19.17 8.94
N PHE A 117 -1.99 -18.78 8.12
CA PHE A 117 -0.66 -19.39 8.09
C PHE A 117 0.40 -18.55 8.81
N ASN A 118 0.29 -17.22 8.72
CA ASN A 118 1.34 -16.29 9.15
C ASN A 118 0.95 -15.45 10.38
N GLY A 119 -0.32 -15.47 10.79
CA GLY A 119 -0.87 -14.65 11.87
C GLY A 119 -1.38 -13.29 11.40
N PRO A 120 -2.07 -12.56 12.29
CA PRO A 120 -2.72 -11.29 11.96
C PRO A 120 -1.70 -10.17 11.68
N LEU A 121 -2.18 -9.11 11.03
CA LEU A 121 -1.53 -7.80 11.07
C LEU A 121 -1.77 -7.15 12.42
N TRP A 122 -0.75 -6.49 12.96
CA TRP A 122 -0.87 -5.66 14.16
C TRP A 122 -0.75 -4.19 13.83
N CYS A 123 0.05 -3.83 12.83
CA CYS A 123 0.20 -2.45 12.41
C CYS A 123 0.42 -2.31 10.91
N VAL A 124 0.16 -1.10 10.42
CA VAL A 124 0.58 -0.65 9.09
C VAL A 124 1.50 0.54 9.25
N CYS A 125 2.65 0.48 8.58
CA CYS A 125 3.72 1.46 8.63
C CYS A 125 3.93 2.05 7.24
N THR A 126 3.93 3.38 7.16
CA THR A 126 4.30 4.13 5.95
C THR A 126 5.37 5.16 6.30
N ASP A 127 5.98 5.74 5.26
CA ASP A 127 6.76 6.97 5.43
C ASP A 127 5.87 8.18 5.79
N GLY A 128 6.49 9.36 5.87
CA GLY A 128 5.84 10.60 6.24
C GLY A 128 5.05 11.30 5.13
N ASP A 129 4.87 10.67 3.96
CA ASP A 129 4.15 11.25 2.82
C ASP A 129 2.70 11.60 3.18
N THR A 130 2.22 12.75 2.71
CA THR A 130 0.89 13.26 3.05
C THR A 130 -0.22 12.35 2.54
N THR A 131 -0.06 11.76 1.35
CA THR A 131 -1.05 10.86 0.74
C THR A 131 -1.17 9.60 1.59
N PHE A 132 -0.04 9.00 1.96
CA PHE A 132 0.01 7.78 2.79
C PHE A 132 -0.54 8.04 4.20
N ARG A 133 -0.16 9.14 4.84
CA ARG A 133 -0.68 9.52 6.16
C ARG A 133 -2.20 9.72 6.15
N GLY A 134 -2.72 10.41 5.15
CA GLY A 134 -4.16 10.61 4.99
C GLY A 134 -4.90 9.27 4.79
N ALA A 135 -4.32 8.36 4.00
CA ALA A 135 -4.87 7.03 3.78
C ALA A 135 -4.88 6.20 5.06
N LEU A 136 -3.77 6.14 5.81
CA LEU A 136 -3.70 5.41 7.08
C LEU A 136 -4.67 5.96 8.11
N HIS A 137 -4.79 7.27 8.25
CA HIS A 137 -5.77 7.86 9.14
C HIS A 137 -7.19 7.41 8.79
N ARG A 138 -7.53 7.41 7.50
CA ARG A 138 -8.85 6.97 7.03
C ARG A 138 -9.14 5.50 7.32
N VAL A 139 -8.14 4.61 7.18
CA VAL A 139 -8.33 3.16 7.34
C VAL A 139 -8.19 2.69 8.79
N LEU A 140 -7.31 3.32 9.57
CA LEU A 140 -6.87 2.84 10.87
C LEU A 140 -7.29 3.72 12.05
N MET A 141 -8.04 4.80 11.79
CA MET A 141 -8.77 5.54 12.82
C MET A 141 -10.29 5.43 12.62
N ASP A 142 -10.74 4.31 12.04
CA ASP A 142 -12.13 4.06 11.66
C ASP A 142 -13.05 3.78 12.86
N ARG A 143 -12.53 3.16 13.93
CA ARG A 143 -13.33 2.76 15.09
C ARG A 143 -12.61 2.93 16.40
N THR A 144 -13.33 3.27 17.45
CA THR A 144 -12.83 3.25 18.82
C THR A 144 -12.91 1.82 19.38
N VAL A 145 -11.91 1.41 20.18
CA VAL A 145 -11.98 0.14 20.93
C VAL A 145 -13.26 0.12 21.79
N ALA A 146 -14.04 -0.96 21.70
CA ALA A 146 -15.36 -1.04 22.32
C ALA A 146 -15.29 -1.14 23.85
N VAL A 147 -16.19 -0.45 24.54
CA VAL A 147 -16.35 -0.56 26.00
C VAL A 147 -16.74 -2.00 26.34
N GLY A 148 -16.01 -2.61 27.28
CA GLY A 148 -16.20 -4.01 27.69
C GLY A 148 -15.25 -5.00 27.02
N ASP A 149 -14.50 -4.58 26.00
CA ASP A 149 -13.39 -5.36 25.45
C ASP A 149 -12.26 -5.48 26.49
N GLU A 150 -11.58 -6.63 26.52
CA GLU A 150 -10.38 -6.83 27.35
C GLU A 150 -9.31 -5.78 27.00
N LEU A 151 -9.19 -5.41 25.73
CA LEU A 151 -8.25 -4.38 25.29
C LEU A 151 -8.64 -3.00 25.83
N TYR A 152 -9.94 -2.66 25.81
CA TYR A 152 -10.43 -1.40 26.36
C TYR A 152 -10.09 -1.26 27.84
N ASN A 153 -10.32 -2.30 28.63
CA ASN A 153 -10.05 -2.28 30.07
C ASN A 153 -8.58 -2.03 30.40
N LYS A 154 -7.67 -2.42 29.50
CA LYS A 154 -6.22 -2.19 29.66
C LYS A 154 -5.81 -0.79 29.21
N LEU A 155 -6.42 -0.26 28.14
CA LEU A 155 -6.01 0.99 27.52
C LEU A 155 -6.74 2.22 28.06
N ALA A 156 -8.02 2.09 28.44
CA ALA A 156 -8.84 3.20 28.92
C ALA A 156 -8.27 3.96 30.13
N PRO A 157 -7.54 3.33 31.08
CA PRO A 157 -6.89 4.07 32.16
C PRO A 157 -5.74 4.98 31.71
N LEU A 158 -5.22 4.81 30.50
CA LEU A 158 -4.11 5.61 29.95
C LEU A 158 -4.65 6.93 29.40
N LEU A 159 -4.76 7.93 30.28
CA LEU A 159 -5.28 9.25 29.93
C LEU A 159 -4.51 9.86 28.76
N GLY A 160 -5.25 10.31 27.74
CA GLY A 160 -4.69 10.93 26.53
C GLY A 160 -4.23 9.93 25.46
N LEU A 161 -4.31 8.62 25.71
CA LEU A 161 -4.08 7.61 24.67
C LEU A 161 -5.27 7.60 23.70
N ASP A 162 -4.95 7.69 22.41
CA ASP A 162 -5.94 7.49 21.35
C ASP A 162 -6.38 6.03 21.30
N LEU A 163 -7.68 5.79 21.42
CA LEU A 163 -8.30 4.46 21.37
C LEU A 163 -8.88 4.13 19.99
N HIS A 164 -8.61 4.94 18.96
CA HIS A 164 -8.99 4.63 17.60
C HIS A 164 -8.05 3.58 16.98
N THR A 165 -8.64 2.67 16.23
CA THR A 165 -7.97 1.57 15.54
C THR A 165 -8.67 1.29 14.22
N GLY A 166 -8.05 0.46 13.38
CA GLY A 166 -8.70 -0.13 12.21
C GLY A 166 -9.47 -1.40 12.57
N VAL A 167 -9.88 -2.12 11.53
CA VAL A 167 -10.44 -3.46 11.68
C VAL A 167 -9.46 -4.37 12.44
N ALA A 168 -9.98 -5.26 13.28
CA ALA A 168 -9.20 -6.22 14.09
C ALA A 168 -8.10 -5.57 14.96
N TYR A 169 -8.31 -4.33 15.41
CA TYR A 169 -7.40 -3.56 16.27
C TYR A 169 -6.04 -3.25 15.61
N ILE A 170 -5.98 -3.22 14.28
CA ILE A 170 -4.76 -2.83 13.55
C ILE A 170 -4.50 -1.34 13.80
N VAL A 171 -3.26 -0.98 14.14
CA VAL A 171 -2.87 0.40 14.45
C VAL A 171 -1.91 1.01 13.43
N ILE A 172 -1.79 2.32 13.43
CA ILE A 172 -0.76 3.04 12.68
C ILE A 172 0.59 2.84 13.38
N GLY A 173 1.60 2.36 12.66
CA GLY A 173 2.99 2.27 13.11
C GLY A 173 3.87 3.27 12.39
N PRO A 174 4.13 4.48 12.93
CA PRO A 174 5.02 5.43 12.26
C PRO A 174 6.45 4.89 12.25
N ASP A 175 7.18 5.05 11.13
CA ASP A 175 8.63 4.78 11.12
C ASP A 175 9.36 5.89 11.92
N PRO A 176 9.95 5.55 13.09
CA PRO A 176 10.58 6.53 13.97
C PRO A 176 11.75 7.26 13.28
N LYS A 177 12.40 6.66 12.28
CA LYS A 177 13.46 7.29 11.49
C LYS A 177 13.00 8.58 10.83
N HIS A 178 11.75 8.64 10.36
CA HIS A 178 11.20 9.84 9.73
C HIS A 178 10.78 10.91 10.74
N ILE A 179 10.57 10.54 12.00
CA ILE A 179 10.33 11.49 13.09
C ILE A 179 11.66 12.13 13.52
N PHE A 180 12.71 11.31 13.73
CA PHE A 180 14.02 11.79 14.19
C PHE A 180 14.79 12.64 13.18
N LYS A 181 14.47 12.53 11.89
CA LYS A 181 15.12 13.31 10.82
C LYS A 181 14.49 14.68 10.57
N ARG A 182 13.33 14.97 11.15
CA ARG A 182 12.69 16.29 11.08
C ARG A 182 13.39 17.25 12.04
#